data_AF-M7TW72-F1
#
_entry.id   AF-M7TW72-F1
#
_cell.length_a   1.000
_cell.length_b   1.000
_cell.length_c   1.000
_cell.angle_alpha   90.00
_cell.angle_beta   90.00
_cell.angle_gamma   90.00
#
_symmetry.space_group_name_H-M   'P 1'
#
loop_
_entity.id
_entity.type
_entity.pdbx_description
1 polymer ?
#
loop_
_entity_poly.entity_id
_entity_poly.type
_entity_poly.pdbx_seq_one_letter_code
_entity_poly.pdbx_strand_id
1 'polypeptide(L)'
;MDQAVQLFSRKGLGVRFLGGLFAEASTINIGHGDLARARILAQRAIPYMIMYHGGDSTQARDNKLRASHPSMGSFYRSLSSDWAKSIHDVPSGLDSDEFED
;
A
#
# COMPACT_ATOMS: atom_id res chain seq x y z
N MET A 1 18.15 18.84 10.99
CA MET A 1 17.27 18.05 10.10
C MET A 1 18.04 17.20 9.07
N ASP A 2 19.37 17.25 9.04
CA ASP A 2 20.14 16.77 7.87
C ASP A 2 20.63 15.31 7.94
N GLN A 3 21.05 14.81 9.09
CA GLN A 3 21.67 13.47 9.16
C GLN A 3 20.65 12.32 9.10
N ALA A 4 19.45 12.50 9.65
CA ALA A 4 18.40 11.47 9.58
C ALA A 4 17.90 11.30 8.14
N VAL A 5 17.63 12.40 7.44
CA VAL A 5 17.18 12.39 6.03
C VAL A 5 18.25 11.78 5.12
N GLN A 6 19.53 12.12 5.33
CA GLN A 6 20.62 11.50 4.59
C GLN A 6 20.79 10.00 4.91
N LEU A 7 20.63 9.58 6.17
CA LEU A 7 20.71 8.17 6.55
C LEU A 7 19.55 7.36 5.95
N PHE A 8 18.34 7.94 5.89
CA PHE A 8 17.17 7.35 5.25
C PHE A 8 17.37 7.15 3.74
N SER A 9 18.00 8.13 3.09
CA SER A 9 18.25 8.12 1.63
C SER A 9 19.40 7.18 1.22
N ARG A 10 20.46 7.08 2.04
CA ARG A 10 21.73 6.45 1.63
C ARG A 10 21.82 4.93 1.83
N LYS A 11 20.90 4.30 2.56
CA LYS A 11 20.97 2.88 2.94
C LYS A 11 19.89 1.97 2.34
N GLY A 12 19.02 2.48 1.45
CA GLY A 12 17.84 1.72 1.01
C GLY A 12 16.84 1.41 2.15
N LEU A 13 17.05 2.01 3.33
CA LEU A 13 16.14 1.93 4.48
C LEU A 13 14.85 2.70 4.20
N GLY A 14 14.93 3.90 3.61
CA GLY A 14 13.74 4.66 3.20
C GLY A 14 12.83 3.90 2.24
N VAL A 15 13.43 3.17 1.30
CA VAL A 15 12.73 2.31 0.32
C VAL A 15 12.04 1.12 1.01
N ARG A 16 12.65 0.57 2.08
CA ARG A 16 12.05 -0.48 2.93
C ARG A 16 10.87 0.03 3.74
N PHE A 17 11.01 1.20 4.35
CA PHE A 17 9.94 1.84 5.09
C PHE A 17 8.79 2.23 4.17
N LEU A 18 9.07 2.67 2.95
CA LEU A 18 8.06 3.07 1.99
C LEU A 18 7.14 1.90 1.57
N GLY A 19 7.71 0.73 1.28
CA GLY A 19 6.92 -0.47 0.99
C GLY A 19 6.02 -0.91 2.14
N GLY A 20 6.56 -0.89 3.37
CA GLY A 20 5.79 -1.18 4.58
C GLY A 20 4.63 -0.20 4.78
N LEU A 21 4.89 1.10 4.59
CA LEU A 21 3.90 2.16 4.73
C LEU A 21 2.75 2.00 3.72
N PHE A 22 3.05 1.66 2.47
CA PHE A 22 2.01 1.38 1.47
C PHE A 22 1.14 0.18 1.86
N ALA A 23 1.74 -0.91 2.37
CA ALA A 23 0.98 -2.08 2.82
C ALA A 23 0.10 -1.81 4.05
N GLU A 24 0.60 -1.01 5.00
CA GLU A 24 -0.16 -0.59 6.18
C GLU A 24 -1.32 0.33 5.79
N ALA A 25 -1.05 1.35 4.97
CA ALA A 25 -2.07 2.26 4.46
C ALA A 25 -3.14 1.51 3.66
N SER A 26 -2.77 0.49 2.88
CA SER A 26 -3.74 -0.40 2.20
C SER A 26 -4.66 -1.08 3.22
N THR A 27 -4.12 -1.64 4.29
CA THR A 27 -4.90 -2.34 5.34
C THR A 27 -5.88 -1.41 6.06
N ILE A 28 -5.45 -0.19 6.37
CA ILE A 28 -6.32 0.83 6.99
C ILE A 28 -7.48 1.17 6.04
N ASN A 29 -7.20 1.36 4.75
CA ASN A 29 -8.24 1.63 3.76
C ASN A 29 -9.21 0.45 3.57
N ILE A 30 -8.73 -0.80 3.63
CA ILE A 30 -9.60 -2.00 3.69
C ILE A 30 -10.53 -1.94 4.91
N GLY A 31 -9.97 -1.58 6.07
CA GLY A 31 -10.71 -1.38 7.32
C GLY A 31 -11.85 -0.39 7.18
N HIS A 32 -11.62 0.68 6.43
CA HIS A 32 -12.60 1.73 6.13
C HIS A 32 -13.51 1.44 4.93
N GLY A 33 -13.29 0.33 4.22
CA GLY A 33 -14.03 -0.02 3.01
C GLY A 33 -13.69 0.85 1.79
N ASP A 34 -12.59 1.60 1.81
CA ASP A 34 -12.08 2.33 0.65
C ASP A 34 -11.27 1.39 -0.24
N LEU A 35 -11.98 0.71 -1.15
CA LEU A 35 -11.39 -0.33 -2.01
C LEU A 35 -10.46 0.27 -3.08
N ALA A 36 -10.73 1.50 -3.52
CA ALA A 36 -9.93 2.16 -4.56
C ALA A 36 -8.52 2.44 -4.05
N ARG A 37 -8.42 3.14 -2.90
CA ARG A 37 -7.12 3.44 -2.28
C ARG A 37 -6.41 2.18 -1.81
N ALA A 38 -7.15 1.24 -1.20
CA ALA A 38 -6.59 -0.02 -0.71
C ALA A 38 -5.84 -0.80 -1.80
N ARG A 39 -6.45 -0.94 -2.99
CA ARG A 39 -5.85 -1.66 -4.13
C ARG A 39 -4.57 -0.99 -4.60
N ILE A 40 -4.60 0.32 -4.87
CA ILE A 40 -3.46 1.05 -5.43
C ILE A 40 -2.27 1.00 -4.46
N LEU A 41 -2.52 1.22 -3.17
CA LEU A 41 -1.48 1.17 -2.16
C LEU A 41 -0.89 -0.25 -2.01
N ALA A 42 -1.73 -1.29 -2.07
CA ALA A 42 -1.24 -2.67 -2.09
C ALA A 42 -0.38 -2.95 -3.33
N GLN A 43 -0.79 -2.47 -4.52
CA GLN A 43 -0.02 -2.59 -5.76
C GLN A 43 1.35 -1.92 -5.64
N ARG A 44 1.39 -0.67 -5.13
CA ARG A 44 2.64 0.07 -4.88
C ARG A 44 3.54 -0.64 -3.88
N ALA A 45 3.00 -1.37 -2.91
CA ALA A 45 3.79 -2.13 -1.95
C ALA A 45 4.50 -3.35 -2.56
N ILE A 46 3.94 -3.98 -3.60
CA ILE A 46 4.44 -5.25 -4.18
C ILE A 46 5.93 -5.23 -4.54
N PRO A 47 6.46 -4.28 -5.34
CA PRO A 47 7.87 -4.30 -5.73
C PRO A 47 8.81 -4.26 -4.52
N TYR A 48 8.45 -3.50 -3.47
CA TYR A 48 9.21 -3.46 -2.23
C TYR A 48 9.13 -4.79 -1.47
N MET A 49 7.94 -5.40 -1.37
CA MET A 49 7.80 -6.71 -0.73
C MET A 49 8.63 -7.78 -1.43
N ILE A 50 8.63 -7.78 -2.76
CA ILE A 50 9.46 -8.70 -3.56
C ILE A 50 10.95 -8.44 -3.27
N MET A 51 11.38 -7.18 -3.27
CA MET A 51 12.79 -6.82 -3.08
C MET A 51 13.32 -7.22 -1.70
N TYR A 52 12.53 -7.05 -0.62
CA TYR A 52 13.00 -7.31 0.75
C TYR A 52 12.69 -8.72 1.27
N HIS A 53 11.59 -9.32 0.82
CA HIS A 53 11.11 -10.59 1.37
C HIS A 53 11.16 -11.75 0.36
N GLY A 54 11.34 -11.46 -0.93
CA GLY A 54 11.22 -12.44 -2.00
C GLY A 54 9.82 -12.48 -2.59
N GLY A 55 9.71 -12.88 -3.86
CA GLY A 55 8.44 -12.84 -4.60
C GLY A 55 7.43 -13.93 -4.23
N ASP A 56 7.89 -14.99 -3.57
CA ASP A 56 7.15 -16.11 -3.01
C ASP A 56 6.76 -15.91 -1.54
N SER A 57 7.27 -14.87 -0.90
CA SER A 57 6.97 -14.53 0.49
C SER A 57 5.48 -14.27 0.74
N THR A 58 5.04 -14.49 1.98
CA THR A 58 3.68 -14.16 2.41
C THR A 58 3.40 -12.67 2.24
N GLN A 59 4.36 -11.80 2.52
CA GLN A 59 4.24 -10.35 2.35
C GLN A 59 3.94 -9.96 0.89
N ALA A 60 4.65 -10.56 -0.07
CA ALA A 60 4.41 -10.31 -1.49
C ALA A 60 3.05 -10.87 -1.94
N ARG A 61 2.69 -12.08 -1.48
CA ARG A 61 1.41 -12.74 -1.82
C ARG A 61 0.21 -11.98 -1.24
N ASP A 62 0.27 -11.55 0.00
CA ASP A 62 -0.82 -10.84 0.68
C ASP A 62 -1.08 -9.48 0.02
N ASN A 63 -0.04 -8.76 -0.40
CA ASN A 63 -0.22 -7.52 -1.16
C ASN A 63 -0.81 -7.76 -2.56
N LYS A 64 -0.41 -8.84 -3.26
CA LYS A 64 -1.05 -9.24 -4.53
C LYS A 64 -2.54 -9.57 -4.33
N LEU A 65 -2.88 -10.25 -3.24
CA LEU A 65 -4.28 -10.56 -2.91
C LEU A 65 -5.08 -9.29 -2.59
N ARG A 66 -4.55 -8.40 -1.75
CA ARG A 66 -5.19 -7.10 -1.44
C ARG A 66 -5.36 -6.23 -2.68
N ALA A 67 -4.38 -6.22 -3.58
CA ALA A 67 -4.45 -5.50 -4.85
C ALA A 67 -5.54 -6.03 -5.79
N SER A 68 -5.73 -7.34 -5.84
CA SER A 68 -6.70 -7.98 -6.74
C SER A 68 -8.10 -8.04 -6.16
N HIS A 69 -8.21 -8.25 -4.84
CA HIS A 69 -9.46 -8.51 -4.14
C HIS A 69 -9.50 -7.82 -2.77
N PRO A 70 -9.48 -6.47 -2.71
CA PRO A 70 -9.36 -5.72 -1.46
C PRO A 70 -10.52 -5.95 -0.47
N SER A 71 -11.66 -6.47 -0.93
CA SER A 71 -12.83 -6.77 -0.09
C SER A 71 -12.85 -8.20 0.49
N MET A 72 -11.93 -9.09 0.12
CA MET A 72 -11.93 -10.49 0.58
C MET A 72 -11.23 -10.69 1.93
N GLY A 73 -10.57 -9.66 2.48
CA GLY A 73 -9.87 -9.74 3.75
C GLY A 73 -10.83 -9.70 4.95
N SER A 74 -10.46 -10.39 6.03
CA SER A 74 -11.21 -10.37 7.31
C SER A 74 -11.33 -8.99 7.95
N PHE A 75 -10.47 -8.05 7.55
CA PHE A 75 -10.48 -6.67 8.01
C PHE A 75 -11.41 -5.76 7.19
N TYR A 76 -12.09 -6.27 6.16
CA TYR A 76 -12.96 -5.45 5.31
C TYR A 76 -14.11 -4.85 6.11
N ARG A 77 -14.22 -3.51 6.10
CA ARG A 77 -15.21 -2.72 6.88
C ARG A 77 -15.19 -3.04 8.39
N SER A 78 -14.06 -3.47 8.94
CA SER A 78 -13.93 -3.69 10.38
C SER A 78 -13.85 -2.38 11.19
N LEU A 79 -13.59 -1.24 10.52
CA LEU A 79 -13.56 0.11 11.09
C LEU A 79 -14.86 0.86 10.73
N SER A 80 -14.79 2.15 10.39
CA SER A 80 -15.94 2.94 9.93
C SER A 80 -16.17 2.78 8.43
N SER A 81 -17.45 2.67 8.01
CA SER A 81 -17.85 2.67 6.59
C SER A 81 -18.08 4.08 6.00
N ASP A 82 -17.89 5.15 6.77
CA ASP A 82 -18.13 6.53 6.30
C ASP A 82 -17.21 6.94 5.13
N TRP A 83 -16.07 6.25 5.02
CA TRP A 83 -15.04 6.47 4.03
C TRP A 83 -15.09 5.44 2.89
N ALA A 84 -16.13 4.61 2.84
CA ALA A 84 -16.21 3.55 1.86
C ALA A 84 -16.26 4.10 0.43
N LYS A 85 -15.46 3.48 -0.45
CA LYS A 85 -15.37 3.82 -1.87
C LYS A 85 -15.33 2.54 -2.70
N SER A 86 -16.02 2.56 -3.84
CA SER A 86 -15.98 1.43 -4.78
C SER A 86 -14.55 1.29 -5.33
N ILE A 87 -14.20 0.11 -5.83
CA ILE A 87 -12.89 -0.13 -6.45
C ILE A 87 -12.63 0.76 -7.68
N HIS A 88 -13.69 1.33 -8.28
CA HIS A 88 -13.61 2.21 -9.45
C HIS A 88 -13.62 3.70 -9.08
N ASP A 89 -13.84 4.05 -7.80
CA ASP A 89 -13.91 5.44 -7.34
C ASP A 89 -12.51 5.97 -7.02
N VAL A 90 -11.58 5.83 -7.97
CA VAL A 90 -10.18 6.20 -7.77
C VAL A 90 -10.05 7.72 -7.65
N PRO A 91 -9.48 8.25 -6.56
CA PRO A 91 -9.25 9.68 -6.41
C PRO A 91 -8.31 10.23 -7.48
N SER A 92 -8.60 11.43 -8.00
CA SER A 92 -7.71 12.14 -8.91
C SER A 92 -6.30 12.26 -8.33
N GLY A 93 -5.29 12.02 -9.17
CA GLY A 93 -3.87 12.04 -8.77
C GLY A 93 -3.34 10.73 -8.18
N LEU A 94 -4.21 9.77 -7.81
CA LEU A 94 -3.75 8.51 -7.21
C LEU A 94 -3.42 7.41 -8.25
N ASP A 95 -4.05 7.48 -9.42
CA ASP A 95 -3.83 6.57 -10.56
C ASP A 95 -2.75 7.09 -11.53
N SER A 96 -2.33 8.35 -11.38
CA SER A 96 -1.27 8.93 -12.18
C SER A 96 0.09 8.59 -11.58
N ASP A 97 1.06 8.31 -12.45
CA ASP A 97 2.48 8.22 -12.12
C ASP A 97 3.07 9.61 -11.75
N GLU A 98 2.23 10.64 -11.57
CA GLU A 98 2.61 12.04 -11.21
C GLU A 98 3.43 12.16 -9.92
N PHE A 99 3.52 11.10 -9.13
CA PHE A 99 4.31 11.07 -7.89
C PHE A 99 5.77 10.60 -8.08
N GLU A 100 6.19 10.25 -9.30
CA GLU A 100 7.55 9.76 -9.59
C GLU A 100 8.53 10.83 -10.14
N ASP A 101 8.17 12.12 -10.13
CA ASP A 101 9.05 13.25 -10.49
C ASP A 101 9.96 13.75 -9.35
#